data_AF-A0A347ZNN9-F1
#
_entry.id   AF-A0A347ZNN9-F1
#
_cell.length_a   1.000
_cell.length_b   1.000
_cell.length_c   1.000
_cell.angle_alpha   90.00
_cell.angle_beta   90.00
_cell.angle_gamma   90.00
#
_symmetry.space_group_name_H-M   'P 1'
#
loop_
_entity.id
_entity.type
_entity.pdbx_description
1 polymer ?
#
loop_
_entity_poly.entity_id
_entity_poly.type
_entity_poly.pdbx_seq_one_letter_code
_entity_poly.pdbx_strand_id
1 'polypeptide(L)'
;MHKKMKIVSMGLILIGTLAVSCGGASQEPTPDIAAVQTEAVMQAMAQLTVDAALNPTETPVPATMTPLPTATLDTITPTPTTKVVYSGGGSSSSSSSSSSSSKTKVPTLTPDVYICEVTNQQPWDGPQMTGWMFDVVWTVKNMGVVTWDKDEYYVTWIEDESTDKSDFSPKHTYPLKADVDPYESIDITVDFEMPLQPFDKIHVSQWGIVNDNGDIFCRFYYAVTYAYPAPTKTPND
;
A
#
# COMPACT_ATOMS: atom_id res chain seq x y z
N MET A 1 33.99 -103.15 -16.21
CA MET A 1 32.59 -103.62 -16.00
C MET A 1 31.74 -102.42 -15.61
N HIS A 2 30.72 -102.14 -16.43
CA HIS A 2 29.54 -101.25 -16.31
C HIS A 2 29.61 -100.05 -15.32
N LYS A 3 29.82 -98.81 -15.75
CA LYS A 3 28.87 -97.84 -16.35
C LYS A 3 27.58 -97.67 -15.53
N LYS A 4 27.41 -96.49 -14.90
CA LYS A 4 26.34 -95.52 -15.24
C LYS A 4 26.44 -94.22 -14.42
N MET A 5 26.68 -93.16 -15.18
CA MET A 5 26.46 -91.74 -14.90
C MET A 5 24.96 -91.46 -14.70
N LYS A 6 24.60 -90.71 -13.66
CA LYS A 6 23.33 -89.96 -13.58
C LYS A 6 23.62 -88.57 -13.01
N ILE A 7 23.73 -87.64 -13.93
CA ILE A 7 23.57 -86.19 -13.76
C ILE A 7 22.06 -85.91 -13.61
N VAL A 8 21.72 -84.77 -13.01
CA VAL A 8 20.39 -84.11 -12.91
C VAL A 8 19.62 -84.37 -11.61
N SER A 9 19.73 -83.41 -10.66
CA SER A 9 18.60 -82.68 -10.05
C SER A 9 19.10 -81.84 -8.86
N MET A 10 19.88 -80.80 -9.16
CA MET A 10 20.22 -79.73 -8.22
C MET A 10 19.35 -78.52 -8.59
N GLY A 11 18.26 -78.34 -7.86
CA GLY A 11 17.33 -77.24 -8.07
C GLY A 11 15.95 -77.58 -7.54
N LEU A 12 15.75 -77.49 -6.22
CA LEU A 12 14.50 -77.08 -5.55
C LEU A 12 14.57 -77.31 -4.01
N ILE A 13 15.60 -76.86 -3.28
CA ILE A 13 15.55 -76.81 -1.80
C ILE A 13 16.33 -75.57 -1.31
N LEU A 14 15.84 -74.37 -1.62
CA LEU A 14 16.39 -73.09 -1.13
C LEU A 14 15.30 -72.17 -0.56
N ILE A 15 14.21 -72.72 0.00
CA ILE A 15 13.10 -71.93 0.58
C ILE A 15 12.66 -72.58 1.90
N GLY A 16 13.52 -72.60 2.91
CA GLY A 16 13.16 -73.31 4.15
C GLY A 16 13.94 -73.07 5.43
N THR A 17 14.83 -72.07 5.54
CA THR A 17 15.54 -71.81 6.80
C THR A 17 15.84 -70.33 7.01
N LEU A 18 14.81 -69.54 7.33
CA LEU A 18 14.95 -68.22 7.94
C LEU A 18 13.86 -68.05 9.00
N ALA A 19 14.05 -68.70 10.15
CA ALA A 19 13.37 -68.31 11.38
C ALA A 19 14.15 -68.79 12.62
N VAL A 20 14.57 -67.80 13.42
CA VAL A 20 14.77 -67.81 14.89
C VAL A 20 16.20 -67.89 15.47
N SER A 21 16.47 -66.89 16.31
CA SER A 21 17.52 -66.68 17.34
C SER A 21 18.80 -66.00 16.83
N CYS A 22 19.37 -64.97 17.47
CA CYS A 22 19.31 -64.43 18.82
C CYS A 22 19.77 -62.95 18.71
N GLY A 23 19.15 -61.91 19.29
CA GLY A 23 19.22 -61.58 20.72
C GLY A 23 20.61 -61.07 21.15
N GLY A 24 20.89 -59.75 21.06
CA GLY A 24 22.10 -59.14 21.62
C GLY A 24 22.45 -57.77 21.03
N ALA A 25 22.16 -56.70 21.78
CA ALA A 25 22.38 -55.31 21.39
C ALA A 25 23.87 -54.92 21.37
N SER A 26 24.29 -54.24 20.30
CA SER A 26 25.34 -53.22 20.34
C SER A 26 24.93 -52.15 19.33
N GLN A 27 24.36 -51.06 19.84
CA GLN A 27 24.10 -49.85 19.05
C GLN A 27 25.42 -49.12 18.91
N GLU A 28 25.95 -49.09 17.70
CA GLU A 28 26.92 -48.10 17.27
C GLU A 28 26.18 -46.75 17.12
N PRO A 29 26.69 -45.62 17.65
CA PRO A 29 25.96 -44.37 17.61
C PRO A 29 25.96 -43.82 16.18
N THR A 30 24.85 -43.99 15.48
CA THR A 30 24.54 -43.28 14.24
C THR A 30 24.61 -41.78 14.52
N PRO A 31 25.50 -41.00 13.86
CA PRO A 31 25.57 -39.57 14.05
C PRO A 31 24.24 -38.90 13.69
N ASP A 32 23.67 -38.13 14.62
CA ASP A 32 22.46 -37.36 14.40
C ASP A 32 22.74 -36.21 13.42
N ILE A 33 22.31 -36.39 12.17
CA ILE A 33 22.51 -35.42 11.08
C ILE A 33 21.91 -34.05 11.42
N ALA A 34 20.89 -33.98 12.30
CA ALA A 34 20.29 -32.71 12.71
C ALA A 34 21.20 -31.89 13.65
N ALA A 35 21.99 -32.55 14.50
CA ALA A 35 22.94 -31.88 15.39
C ALA A 35 24.10 -31.25 14.61
N VAL A 36 24.64 -31.96 13.62
CA VAL A 36 25.72 -31.46 12.75
C VAL A 36 25.26 -30.30 11.87
N GLN A 37 24.03 -30.34 11.37
CA GLN A 37 23.45 -29.22 10.62
C GLN A 37 23.28 -27.98 11.50
N THR A 38 22.87 -28.15 12.75
CA THR A 38 22.67 -27.05 13.71
C THR A 38 24.00 -26.39 14.08
N GLU A 39 25.05 -27.17 14.32
CA GLU A 39 26.39 -26.66 14.56
C GLU A 39 26.97 -25.94 13.34
N ALA A 40 26.80 -26.50 12.13
CA ALA A 40 27.27 -25.87 10.89
C ALA A 40 26.57 -24.54 10.59
N VAL A 41 25.25 -24.44 10.85
CA VAL A 41 24.50 -23.20 10.70
C VAL A 41 24.97 -22.16 11.72
N MET A 42 25.11 -22.52 12.99
CA MET A 42 25.63 -21.58 14.00
C MET A 42 27.04 -21.07 13.63
N GLN A 43 27.90 -21.94 13.11
CA GLN A 43 29.26 -21.55 12.71
C GLN A 43 29.26 -20.61 11.48
N ALA A 44 28.36 -20.84 10.52
CA ALA A 44 28.19 -19.96 9.36
C ALA A 44 27.67 -18.57 9.77
N MET A 45 26.71 -18.50 10.70
CA MET A 45 26.18 -17.23 11.20
C MET A 45 27.23 -16.42 11.99
N ALA A 46 28.10 -17.11 12.73
CA ALA A 46 29.22 -16.47 13.42
C ALA A 46 30.26 -15.89 12.43
N GLN A 47 30.58 -16.62 11.36
CA GLN A 47 31.48 -16.13 10.31
C GLN A 47 30.89 -14.93 9.55
N LEU A 48 29.59 -14.96 9.21
CA LEU A 48 28.92 -13.81 8.59
C LEU A 48 28.95 -12.55 9.48
N THR A 49 28.86 -12.72 10.80
CA THR A 49 28.92 -11.60 11.76
C THR A 49 30.34 -11.02 11.85
N VAL A 50 31.37 -11.87 11.80
CA VAL A 50 32.77 -11.42 11.80
C VAL A 50 33.11 -10.72 10.48
N ASP A 51 32.66 -11.24 9.34
CA ASP A 51 32.88 -10.61 8.03
C ASP A 51 32.15 -9.26 7.93
N ALA A 52 30.93 -9.14 8.47
CA ALA A 52 30.21 -7.87 8.54
C ALA A 52 30.92 -6.83 9.43
N ALA A 53 31.62 -7.27 10.49
CA ALA A 53 32.39 -6.39 11.35
C ALA A 53 33.73 -5.94 10.72
N LEU A 54 34.33 -6.77 9.86
CA LEU A 54 35.60 -6.48 9.20
C LEU A 54 35.45 -5.72 7.87
N ASN A 55 34.25 -5.75 7.26
CA ASN A 55 33.91 -4.99 6.06
C ASN A 55 32.83 -3.92 6.36
N PRO A 56 33.16 -2.83 7.09
CA PRO A 56 32.26 -1.69 7.21
C PRO A 56 32.09 -1.05 5.82
N THR A 57 30.89 -1.16 5.24
CA THR A 57 30.53 -0.37 4.07
C THR A 57 30.47 1.10 4.48
N GLU A 58 31.27 1.95 3.85
CA GLU A 58 31.16 3.40 3.98
C GLU A 58 29.81 3.84 3.40
N THR A 59 28.89 4.26 4.27
CA THR A 59 27.67 4.93 3.86
C THR A 59 28.05 6.23 3.14
N PRO A 60 27.68 6.43 1.86
CA PRO A 60 27.95 7.69 1.19
C PRO A 60 27.18 8.82 1.89
N VAL A 61 27.92 9.83 2.33
CA VAL A 61 27.35 11.04 2.94
C VAL A 61 26.53 11.77 1.87
N PRO A 62 25.26 12.15 2.12
CA PRO A 62 24.45 12.86 1.14
C PRO A 62 25.07 14.22 0.81
N ALA A 63 25.05 14.58 -0.47
CA ALA A 63 25.59 15.85 -0.96
C ALA A 63 24.89 17.04 -0.29
N THR A 64 25.70 17.95 0.25
CA THR A 64 25.24 19.21 0.86
C THR A 64 24.52 20.06 -0.19
N MET A 65 23.27 20.45 0.11
CA MET A 65 22.48 21.37 -0.70
C MET A 65 23.19 22.72 -0.82
N THR A 66 23.53 23.10 -2.05
CA THR A 66 24.02 24.44 -2.40
C THR A 66 22.84 25.42 -2.29
N PRO A 67 22.97 26.59 -1.65
CA PRO A 67 21.87 27.54 -1.57
C PRO A 67 21.56 28.14 -2.96
N LEU A 68 20.27 28.10 -3.32
CA LEU A 68 19.69 28.71 -4.52
C LEU A 68 19.75 30.25 -4.41
N PRO A 69 20.00 31.00 -5.51
CA PRO A 69 20.01 32.47 -5.45
C PRO A 69 18.64 33.02 -5.03
N THR A 70 18.67 33.95 -4.08
CA THR A 70 17.51 34.69 -3.56
C THR A 70 16.87 35.53 -4.66
N ALA A 71 15.59 35.29 -4.95
CA ALA A 71 14.79 36.16 -5.81
C ALA A 71 14.48 37.47 -5.07
N THR A 72 14.83 38.60 -5.69
CA THR A 72 14.44 39.94 -5.25
C THR A 72 12.93 40.14 -5.43
N LEU A 73 12.27 40.61 -4.37
CA LEU A 73 10.84 40.90 -4.34
C LEU A 73 10.57 42.23 -5.05
N ASP A 74 10.03 42.19 -6.28
CA ASP A 74 9.45 43.38 -6.90
C ASP A 74 8.09 43.69 -6.26
N THR A 75 7.99 44.91 -5.75
CA THR A 75 6.80 45.43 -5.06
C THR A 75 5.73 45.78 -6.09
N ILE A 76 4.73 44.91 -6.27
CA ILE A 76 3.54 45.25 -7.05
C ILE A 76 2.61 46.16 -6.23
N THR A 77 2.31 47.32 -6.80
CA THR A 77 1.36 48.30 -6.26
C THR A 77 -0.07 47.76 -6.37
N PRO A 78 -0.93 47.87 -5.34
CA PRO A 78 -2.29 47.34 -5.41
C PRO A 78 -3.19 48.18 -6.32
N THR A 79 -3.78 47.54 -7.33
CA THR A 79 -4.87 48.10 -8.13
C THR A 79 -6.20 47.84 -7.40
N PRO A 80 -7.13 48.82 -7.31
CA PRO A 80 -8.35 48.67 -6.51
C PRO A 80 -9.30 47.60 -7.07
N THR A 81 -9.73 46.70 -6.18
CA THR A 81 -10.75 45.67 -6.39
C THR A 81 -12.13 46.31 -6.57
N THR A 82 -12.70 46.21 -7.77
CA THR A 82 -14.13 46.44 -7.98
C THR A 82 -14.92 45.24 -7.48
N LYS A 83 -15.76 45.46 -6.45
CA LYS A 83 -16.79 44.50 -6.02
C LYS A 83 -17.77 44.24 -7.18
N VAL A 84 -17.89 42.98 -7.59
CA VAL A 84 -18.97 42.55 -8.50
C VAL A 84 -20.21 42.31 -7.65
N VAL A 85 -21.17 43.23 -7.76
CA VAL A 85 -22.52 43.06 -7.22
C VAL A 85 -23.34 42.33 -8.29
N TYR A 86 -23.82 41.12 -7.98
CA TYR A 86 -24.81 40.45 -8.81
C TYR A 86 -26.19 41.10 -8.57
N SER A 87 -26.67 41.89 -9.53
CA SER A 87 -28.10 42.22 -9.62
C SER A 87 -28.77 41.20 -10.54
N GLY A 88 -29.65 40.36 -9.99
CA GLY A 88 -30.60 39.60 -10.77
C GLY A 88 -31.56 40.56 -11.49
N GLY A 89 -31.68 40.39 -12.81
CA GLY A 89 -32.58 41.20 -13.65
C GLY A 89 -32.94 40.43 -14.91
N GLY A 90 -34.21 40.03 -15.00
CA GLY A 90 -34.77 39.29 -16.12
C GLY A 90 -34.95 40.08 -17.42
N SER A 91 -35.16 39.30 -18.47
CA SER A 91 -35.77 39.56 -19.79
C SER A 91 -35.87 40.99 -20.33
N SER A 92 -35.27 41.22 -21.49
CA SER A 92 -35.98 41.79 -22.64
C SER A 92 -35.25 41.54 -23.96
N SER A 93 -36.07 41.40 -25.00
CA SER A 93 -35.80 41.00 -26.37
C SER A 93 -35.25 42.11 -27.27
N SER A 94 -34.70 41.66 -28.40
CA SER A 94 -34.54 42.34 -29.70
C SER A 94 -33.53 43.49 -29.81
N SER A 95 -32.49 43.33 -30.63
CA SER A 95 -32.56 43.61 -32.07
C SER A 95 -31.18 43.44 -32.74
N SER A 96 -31.24 42.94 -33.96
CA SER A 96 -30.15 42.62 -34.87
C SER A 96 -29.36 43.84 -35.33
N SER A 97 -28.03 43.75 -35.27
CA SER A 97 -27.17 44.40 -36.26
C SER A 97 -25.96 43.50 -36.57
N SER A 98 -25.87 43.14 -37.84
CA SER A 98 -24.81 42.35 -38.46
C SER A 98 -23.50 43.13 -38.49
N SER A 99 -22.50 42.66 -37.76
CA SER A 99 -21.10 42.95 -38.05
C SER A 99 -20.32 41.64 -37.96
N SER A 100 -20.01 41.11 -39.14
CA SER A 100 -19.20 39.91 -39.32
C SER A 100 -17.75 40.26 -38.97
N SER A 101 -17.42 40.13 -37.69
CA SER A 101 -16.05 39.99 -37.21
C SER A 101 -15.92 38.56 -36.75
N SER A 102 -15.12 37.76 -37.46
CA SER A 102 -14.81 36.39 -37.06
C SER A 102 -14.07 36.43 -35.73
N LYS A 103 -14.83 36.44 -34.63
CA LYS A 103 -14.31 36.24 -33.28
C LYS A 103 -14.10 34.75 -33.15
N THR A 104 -12.91 34.29 -33.52
CA THR A 104 -12.40 33.04 -32.97
C THR A 104 -12.53 33.15 -31.46
N LYS A 105 -13.46 32.40 -30.86
CA LYS A 105 -13.54 32.30 -29.40
C LYS A 105 -12.19 31.75 -28.94
N VAL A 106 -11.37 32.62 -28.35
CA VAL A 106 -10.21 32.16 -27.60
C VAL A 106 -10.78 31.41 -26.38
N PRO A 107 -10.35 30.17 -26.11
CA PRO A 107 -10.74 29.50 -24.88
C PRO A 107 -10.29 30.35 -23.69
N THR A 108 -11.24 30.85 -22.91
CA THR A 108 -10.94 31.41 -21.59
C THR A 108 -10.81 30.22 -20.64
N LEU A 109 -9.77 30.21 -19.80
CA LEU A 109 -9.61 29.20 -18.75
C LEU A 109 -10.80 29.32 -17.79
N THR A 110 -11.73 28.37 -17.84
CA THR A 110 -12.77 28.24 -16.82
C THR A 110 -12.12 27.57 -15.61
N PRO A 111 -12.07 28.21 -14.44
CA PRO A 111 -11.52 27.57 -13.25
C PRO A 111 -12.35 26.34 -12.89
N ASP A 112 -11.69 25.24 -12.58
CA ASP A 112 -12.37 24.06 -12.05
C ASP A 112 -12.92 24.40 -10.65
N VAL A 113 -14.23 24.23 -10.47
CA VAL A 113 -14.92 24.61 -9.22
C VAL A 113 -14.49 23.69 -8.08
N TYR A 114 -14.44 22.38 -8.37
CA TYR A 114 -14.12 21.33 -7.42
C TYR A 114 -12.91 20.53 -7.93
N ILE A 115 -11.75 20.80 -7.36
CA ILE A 115 -10.52 20.07 -7.64
C ILE A 115 -9.67 20.04 -6.38
N CYS A 116 -8.99 18.92 -6.17
CA CYS A 116 -8.09 18.74 -5.03
C CYS A 116 -6.75 18.20 -5.49
N GLU A 117 -5.76 18.31 -4.61
CA GLU A 117 -4.46 17.67 -4.76
C GLU A 117 -4.11 16.94 -3.47
N VAL A 118 -3.81 15.64 -3.56
CA VAL A 118 -3.24 14.89 -2.43
C VAL A 118 -1.75 15.20 -2.38
N THR A 119 -1.32 15.90 -1.34
CA THR A 119 0.07 16.38 -1.21
C THR A 119 0.94 15.46 -0.37
N ASN A 120 0.33 14.65 0.52
CA ASN A 120 1.03 13.70 1.36
C ASN A 120 0.11 12.56 1.79
N GLN A 121 0.69 11.42 2.16
CA GLN A 121 -0.01 10.28 2.74
C GLN A 121 0.86 9.60 3.81
N GLN A 122 0.26 9.16 4.91
CA GLN A 122 0.90 8.33 5.92
C GLN A 122 -0.12 7.35 6.53
N PRO A 123 0.18 6.04 6.62
CA PRO A 123 1.33 5.36 6.04
C PRO A 123 1.33 5.39 4.51
N TRP A 124 2.52 5.30 3.92
CA TRP A 124 2.65 4.99 2.50
C TRP A 124 2.08 3.61 2.18
N ASP A 125 1.62 3.43 0.95
CA ASP A 125 1.16 2.16 0.43
C ASP A 125 2.19 1.05 0.67
N GLY A 126 1.72 -0.13 1.06
CA GLY A 126 2.63 -1.19 1.47
C GLY A 126 1.95 -2.40 2.09
N PRO A 127 2.75 -3.36 2.56
CA PRO A 127 2.22 -4.52 3.25
C PRO A 127 1.76 -4.18 4.66
N GLN A 128 0.71 -4.84 5.12
CA GLN A 128 0.16 -4.64 6.45
C GLN A 128 0.06 -5.95 7.23
N MET A 129 0.13 -5.86 8.55
CA MET A 129 -0.04 -7.03 9.42
C MET A 129 -1.53 -7.34 9.60
N THR A 130 -1.91 -8.61 9.54
CA THR A 130 -3.30 -9.04 9.79
C THR A 130 -3.76 -8.63 11.19
N GLY A 131 -5.00 -8.17 11.33
CA GLY A 131 -5.58 -7.73 12.60
C GLY A 131 -5.00 -6.44 13.18
N TRP A 132 -4.10 -5.78 12.46
CA TRP A 132 -3.57 -4.48 12.87
C TRP A 132 -4.61 -3.37 12.66
N MET A 133 -4.65 -2.44 13.60
CA MET A 133 -5.50 -1.24 13.53
C MET A 133 -4.59 -0.02 13.47
N PHE A 134 -4.87 0.88 12.54
CA PHE A 134 -4.06 2.07 12.31
C PHE A 134 -4.83 3.15 11.57
N ASP A 135 -4.31 4.37 11.61
CA ASP A 135 -4.90 5.49 10.91
C ASP A 135 -4.15 5.71 9.59
N VAL A 136 -4.90 5.88 8.50
CA VAL A 136 -4.38 6.45 7.26
C VAL A 136 -4.75 7.92 7.20
N VAL A 137 -3.73 8.75 7.01
CA VAL A 137 -3.83 10.20 6.92
C VAL A 137 -3.42 10.64 5.53
N TRP A 138 -4.30 11.33 4.82
CA TRP A 138 -3.99 12.04 3.59
C TRP A 138 -4.03 13.54 3.84
N THR A 139 -2.98 14.26 3.44
CA THR A 139 -2.99 15.73 3.41
C THR A 139 -3.49 16.17 2.05
N VAL A 140 -4.71 16.71 2.02
CA VAL A 140 -5.41 17.09 0.80
C VAL A 140 -5.53 18.60 0.73
N LYS A 141 -5.13 19.17 -0.41
CA LYS A 141 -5.18 20.60 -0.70
C LYS A 141 -6.39 20.94 -1.57
N ASN A 142 -7.10 22.00 -1.20
CA ASN A 142 -8.14 22.58 -2.03
C ASN A 142 -7.51 23.37 -3.19
N MET A 143 -7.71 22.88 -4.41
CA MET A 143 -7.22 23.53 -5.62
C MET A 143 -8.36 24.21 -6.41
N GLY A 144 -9.58 24.12 -5.90
CA GLY A 144 -10.77 24.74 -6.47
C GLY A 144 -10.91 26.21 -6.06
N VAL A 145 -12.02 26.80 -6.49
CA VAL A 145 -12.33 28.22 -6.20
C VAL A 145 -13.37 28.39 -5.09
N VAL A 146 -13.94 27.29 -4.57
CA VAL A 146 -14.96 27.29 -3.52
C VAL A 146 -14.36 26.69 -2.24
N THR A 147 -14.67 27.30 -1.10
CA THR A 147 -14.35 26.77 0.22
C THR A 147 -15.14 25.50 0.49
N TRP A 148 -14.49 24.46 0.99
CA TRP A 148 -15.19 23.25 1.44
C TRP A 148 -15.70 23.49 2.85
N ASP A 149 -17.02 23.61 3.00
CA ASP A 149 -17.67 23.80 4.30
C ASP A 149 -17.70 22.48 5.06
N LYS A 150 -17.25 22.48 6.32
CA LYS A 150 -17.11 21.24 7.09
C LYS A 150 -18.44 20.56 7.44
N ASP A 151 -19.54 21.31 7.42
CA ASP A 151 -20.87 20.83 7.79
C ASP A 151 -21.64 20.29 6.57
N GLU A 152 -21.25 20.69 5.34
CA GLU A 152 -21.83 20.22 4.08
C GLU A 152 -20.96 19.16 3.36
N TYR A 153 -19.64 19.18 3.55
CA TYR A 153 -18.70 18.30 2.88
C TYR A 153 -18.27 17.17 3.81
N TYR A 154 -18.09 15.98 3.24
CA TYR A 154 -17.64 14.82 3.99
C TYR A 154 -16.85 13.85 3.11
N VAL A 155 -16.05 13.02 3.77
CA VAL A 155 -15.29 11.94 3.14
C VAL A 155 -16.12 10.68 3.16
N THR A 156 -16.18 9.96 2.05
CA THR A 156 -16.86 8.68 1.93
C THR A 156 -15.95 7.59 1.35
N TRP A 157 -16.15 6.36 1.80
CA TRP A 157 -15.65 5.18 1.10
C TRP A 157 -16.40 5.02 -0.22
N ILE A 158 -15.69 4.53 -1.23
CA ILE A 158 -16.23 4.33 -2.58
C ILE A 158 -16.11 2.85 -2.91
N GLU A 159 -17.25 2.20 -3.07
CA GLU A 159 -17.34 0.85 -3.60
C GLU A 159 -17.14 0.87 -5.12
N ASP A 160 -16.23 0.03 -5.61
CA ASP A 160 -16.03 -0.24 -7.04
C ASP A 160 -15.71 -1.73 -7.25
N GLU A 161 -16.06 -2.27 -8.42
CA GLU A 161 -15.76 -3.65 -8.84
C GLU A 161 -14.26 -3.95 -8.81
N SER A 162 -13.42 -2.94 -9.04
CA SER A 162 -11.95 -3.06 -8.94
C SER A 162 -11.42 -3.13 -7.50
N THR A 163 -12.26 -2.83 -6.50
CA THR A 163 -11.90 -2.73 -5.07
C THR A 163 -12.42 -3.89 -4.22
N ASP A 164 -12.84 -5.01 -4.84
CA ASP A 164 -13.35 -6.17 -4.11
C ASP A 164 -12.44 -6.54 -2.91
N LYS A 165 -13.06 -6.70 -1.73
CA LYS A 165 -12.40 -6.96 -0.44
C LYS A 165 -11.37 -5.91 0.01
N SER A 166 -11.54 -4.66 -0.41
CA SER A 166 -10.69 -3.52 0.01
C SER A 166 -11.39 -2.56 0.98
N ASP A 167 -12.53 -2.98 1.51
CA ASP A 167 -13.17 -2.34 2.66
C ASP A 167 -12.44 -2.78 3.94
N PHE A 168 -11.50 -1.95 4.36
CA PHE A 168 -10.71 -2.15 5.57
C PHE A 168 -11.11 -1.18 6.68
N SER A 169 -12.11 -0.33 6.48
CA SER A 169 -12.50 0.67 7.47
C SER A 169 -13.78 0.24 8.19
N PRO A 170 -13.85 0.36 9.53
CA PRO A 170 -15.09 0.10 10.27
C PRO A 170 -16.19 1.14 10.01
N LYS A 171 -15.85 2.29 9.39
CA LYS A 171 -16.80 3.35 9.03
C LYS A 171 -16.59 3.81 7.60
N HIS A 172 -17.66 4.17 6.91
CA HIS A 172 -17.60 4.61 5.51
C HIS A 172 -17.80 6.10 5.31
N THR A 173 -17.96 6.88 6.39
CA THR A 173 -18.18 8.32 6.30
C THR A 173 -17.48 9.04 7.43
N TYR A 174 -16.77 10.12 7.09
CA TYR A 174 -16.03 10.97 8.02
C TYR A 174 -16.31 12.44 7.71
N PRO A 175 -16.75 13.27 8.68
CA PRO A 175 -16.89 14.70 8.45
C PRO A 175 -15.52 15.37 8.31
N LEU A 176 -15.47 16.51 7.63
CA LEU A 176 -14.28 17.35 7.67
C LEU A 176 -14.10 17.95 9.07
N LYS A 177 -12.84 18.14 9.48
CA LYS A 177 -12.51 18.67 10.81
C LYS A 177 -12.60 20.20 10.88
N ALA A 178 -12.50 20.86 9.73
CA ALA A 178 -12.51 22.31 9.58
C ALA A 178 -12.90 22.67 8.14
N ASP A 179 -13.29 23.93 7.94
CA ASP A 179 -13.48 24.49 6.61
C ASP A 179 -12.14 24.54 5.88
N VAL A 180 -12.15 24.41 4.56
CA VAL A 180 -10.93 24.38 3.74
C VAL A 180 -11.05 25.41 2.63
N ASP A 181 -10.44 26.57 2.84
CA ASP A 181 -10.44 27.65 1.84
C ASP A 181 -9.60 27.27 0.61
N PRO A 182 -9.83 27.95 -0.54
CA PRO A 182 -8.99 27.77 -1.72
C PRO A 182 -7.49 27.89 -1.40
N TYR A 183 -6.72 26.91 -1.86
CA TYR A 183 -5.28 26.72 -1.64
C TYR A 183 -4.85 26.31 -0.23
N GLU A 184 -5.78 26.09 0.69
CA GLU A 184 -5.50 25.49 2.00
C GLU A 184 -5.48 23.96 1.95
N SER A 185 -4.88 23.35 2.98
CA SER A 185 -4.78 21.90 3.13
C SER A 185 -5.48 21.41 4.40
N ILE A 186 -6.03 20.20 4.32
CA ILE A 186 -6.62 19.48 5.45
C ILE A 186 -6.05 18.07 5.55
N ASP A 187 -5.88 17.59 6.78
CA ASP A 187 -5.56 16.19 7.05
C ASP A 187 -6.84 15.37 7.24
N ILE A 188 -7.10 14.49 6.26
CA ILE A 188 -8.18 13.51 6.30
C ILE A 188 -7.64 12.26 6.98
N THR A 189 -8.28 11.84 8.07
CA THR A 189 -7.92 10.63 8.83
C THR A 189 -9.02 9.60 8.70
N VAL A 190 -8.67 8.39 8.30
CA VAL A 190 -9.56 7.23 8.24
C VAL A 190 -8.96 6.11 9.08
N ASP A 191 -9.81 5.46 9.87
CA ASP A 191 -9.43 4.31 10.68
C ASP A 191 -9.40 3.06 9.78
N PHE A 192 -8.33 2.28 9.84
CA PHE A 192 -8.20 1.00 9.14
C PHE A 192 -8.07 -0.15 10.14
N GLU A 193 -8.80 -1.23 9.89
CA GLU A 193 -8.76 -2.51 10.60
C GLU A 193 -8.46 -3.62 9.59
N MET A 194 -7.24 -4.17 9.65
CA MET A 194 -6.83 -5.23 8.74
C MET A 194 -7.56 -6.55 9.04
N PRO A 195 -7.99 -7.30 8.02
CA PRO A 195 -8.55 -8.63 8.23
C PRO A 195 -7.60 -9.55 9.00
N LEU A 196 -8.17 -10.49 9.74
CA LEU A 196 -7.42 -11.51 10.48
C LEU A 196 -6.82 -12.59 9.57
N GLN A 197 -7.32 -12.72 8.34
CA GLN A 197 -6.82 -13.67 7.35
C GLN A 197 -5.80 -12.98 6.44
N PRO A 198 -4.62 -13.57 6.23
CA PRO A 198 -3.63 -13.02 5.31
C PRO A 198 -4.12 -13.14 3.86
N PHE A 199 -3.58 -12.28 3.00
CA PHE A 199 -3.81 -12.28 1.55
C PHE A 199 -2.53 -11.91 0.81
N ASP A 200 -2.41 -12.33 -0.45
CA ASP A 200 -1.22 -12.20 -1.29
C ASP A 200 -1.40 -11.28 -2.51
N LYS A 201 -2.56 -10.61 -2.61
CA LYS A 201 -2.90 -9.70 -3.71
C LYS A 201 -3.05 -8.27 -3.21
N ILE A 202 -2.84 -7.33 -4.13
CA ILE A 202 -3.07 -5.92 -3.86
C ILE A 202 -4.56 -5.67 -3.71
N HIS A 203 -4.93 -5.01 -2.61
CA HIS A 203 -6.26 -4.49 -2.36
C HIS A 203 -6.16 -2.96 -2.19
N VAL A 204 -7.04 -2.22 -2.85
CA VAL A 204 -7.00 -0.76 -2.87
C VAL A 204 -8.28 -0.21 -2.27
N SER A 205 -8.16 0.41 -1.10
CA SER A 205 -9.27 1.10 -0.47
C SER A 205 -9.41 2.48 -1.13
N GLN A 206 -10.59 2.75 -1.69
CA GLN A 206 -10.86 4.00 -2.39
C GLN A 206 -11.77 4.92 -1.57
N TRP A 207 -11.40 6.19 -1.54
CA TRP A 207 -12.09 7.22 -0.78
C TRP A 207 -12.29 8.46 -1.64
N GLY A 208 -13.23 9.30 -1.24
CA GLY A 208 -13.30 10.64 -1.80
C GLY A 208 -14.13 11.63 -1.01
N ILE A 209 -13.96 12.90 -1.34
CA ILE A 209 -14.73 14.01 -0.76
C ILE A 209 -16.01 14.20 -1.57
N VAL A 210 -17.14 14.20 -0.87
CA VAL A 210 -18.47 14.54 -1.37
C VAL A 210 -18.72 16.04 -1.12
N ASN A 211 -19.17 16.75 -2.15
CA ASN A 211 -19.53 18.17 -2.05
C ASN A 211 -20.98 18.38 -1.58
N ASP A 212 -21.36 19.65 -1.48
CA ASP A 212 -22.71 20.14 -1.18
C ASP A 212 -23.81 19.64 -2.13
N ASN A 213 -23.43 19.27 -3.36
CA ASN A 213 -24.34 18.71 -4.37
C ASN A 213 -24.46 17.18 -4.30
N GLY A 214 -23.69 16.51 -3.43
CA GLY A 214 -23.63 15.06 -3.33
C GLY A 214 -22.68 14.38 -4.33
N ASP A 215 -21.89 15.15 -5.07
CA ASP A 215 -20.93 14.63 -6.04
C ASP A 215 -19.56 14.36 -5.40
N ILE A 216 -18.95 13.23 -5.76
CA ILE A 216 -17.58 12.90 -5.39
C ILE A 216 -16.61 13.56 -6.37
N PHE A 217 -15.78 14.50 -5.90
CA PHE A 217 -14.86 15.27 -6.77
C PHE A 217 -13.36 15.03 -6.49
N CYS A 218 -13.01 14.59 -5.29
CA CYS A 218 -11.63 14.38 -4.88
C CYS A 218 -11.44 12.92 -4.49
N ARG A 219 -10.75 12.12 -5.30
CA ARG A 219 -10.52 10.69 -5.02
C ARG A 219 -9.09 10.45 -4.56
N PHE A 220 -8.95 9.64 -3.53
CA PHE A 220 -7.66 9.23 -2.98
C PHE A 220 -7.74 7.78 -2.52
N TYR A 221 -6.57 7.16 -2.36
CA TYR A 221 -6.45 5.71 -2.31
C TYR A 221 -5.47 5.31 -1.23
N TYR A 222 -5.67 4.12 -0.68
CA TYR A 222 -4.66 3.43 0.11
C TYR A 222 -4.52 2.00 -0.39
N ALA A 223 -3.32 1.64 -0.84
CA ALA A 223 -3.05 0.30 -1.37
C ALA A 223 -2.35 -0.57 -0.32
N VAL A 224 -2.99 -1.68 0.03
CA VAL A 224 -2.37 -2.76 0.79
C VAL A 224 -1.86 -3.80 -0.20
N THR A 225 -0.54 -3.92 -0.30
CA THR A 225 0.07 -4.80 -1.32
C THR A 225 -0.12 -6.29 -1.02
N TYR A 226 -0.02 -6.66 0.25
CA TYR A 226 -0.35 -7.97 0.80
C TYR A 226 -0.54 -7.85 2.33
N ALA A 227 -1.19 -8.83 2.95
CA ALA A 227 -1.32 -8.91 4.40
C ALA A 227 -0.57 -10.13 4.96
N TYR A 228 0.33 -9.91 5.92
CA TYR A 228 1.13 -10.97 6.55
C TYR A 228 0.64 -11.30 7.97
N PRO A 229 0.77 -12.56 8.42
CA PRO A 229 0.24 -12.99 9.70
C PRO A 229 0.92 -12.27 10.86
N ALA A 230 0.15 -11.98 11.91
CA ALA A 230 0.70 -11.51 13.18
C ALA A 230 1.62 -12.58 13.80
N PRO A 231 2.72 -12.20 14.47
CA PRO A 231 3.61 -13.15 15.12
C PRO A 231 2.86 -13.96 16.18
N THR A 232 2.96 -15.28 16.13
CA THR A 232 2.44 -16.17 17.16
C THR A 232 3.21 -15.93 18.46
N LYS A 233 2.50 -15.79 19.59
CA LYS A 233 3.14 -15.75 20.90
C LYS A 233 3.97 -17.03 21.08
N THR A 234 5.25 -16.88 21.41
CA THR A 234 6.08 -18.01 21.85
C THR A 234 5.39 -18.67 23.04
N PRO A 235 5.23 -20.01 23.06
CA PRO A 235 4.71 -20.69 24.25
C PRO A 235 5.57 -20.34 25.45
N ASN A 236 4.94 -20.00 26.58
CA ASN A 236 5.65 -19.92 27.84
C ASN A 236 5.95 -21.36 28.26
N ASP A 237 7.23 -21.75 28.22
CA ASP A 237 7.71 -23.02 28.79
C ASP A 237 7.55 -23.06 30.32
#